data_AF-A0A352X424-F1
#
_entry.id   AF-A0A352X424-F1
#
_cell.length_a   1.000
_cell.length_b   1.000
_cell.length_c   1.000
_cell.angle_alpha   90.00
_cell.angle_beta   90.00
_cell.angle_gamma   90.00
#
_symmetry.space_group_name_H-M   'P 1'
#
loop_
_entity.id
_entity.type
_entity.pdbx_description
1 polymer ?
#
loop_
_entity_poly.entity_id
_entity_poly.type
_entity_poly.pdbx_seq_one_letter_code
_entity_poly.pdbx_strand_id
1 'polypeptide(L)'
;TSKIDPPLPPLNKGGEDEVLVENSLNKEGKFTVFTAAAINQGIDELENAILAAVNTGHITAADLDLAINQRQAAALTRAKLSLQQVQETIVGKLPLDFWSIDLRGAIQALGEITGEEVTESVLDRIFSRFCIGK
;
A
#
# COMPACT_ATOMS: atom_id res chain seq x y z
N THR A 1 26.64 -6.63 -32.06
CA THR A 1 26.98 -8.07 -32.11
C THR A 1 26.03 -8.80 -31.19
N SER A 2 25.16 -9.60 -31.82
CA SER A 2 24.04 -10.35 -31.22
C SER A 2 24.51 -11.19 -30.02
N LYS A 3 24.00 -10.91 -28.82
CA LYS A 3 24.11 -11.82 -27.67
C LYS A 3 22.92 -12.76 -27.76
N ILE A 4 23.23 -13.99 -28.13
CA ILE A 4 22.31 -15.11 -28.30
C ILE A 4 21.88 -15.53 -26.89
N ASP A 5 20.59 -15.42 -26.59
CA ASP A 5 20.00 -16.01 -25.39
C ASP A 5 20.25 -17.53 -25.38
N PRO A 6 20.57 -18.13 -24.23
CA PRO A 6 20.81 -19.56 -24.14
C PRO A 6 19.54 -20.34 -24.55
N PRO A 7 19.68 -21.50 -25.19
CA PRO A 7 18.55 -22.24 -25.72
C PRO A 7 17.63 -22.66 -24.57
N LEU A 8 16.34 -22.37 -24.71
CA LEU A 8 15.28 -22.90 -23.86
C LEU A 8 15.33 -24.44 -23.90
N PRO A 9 15.29 -25.13 -22.75
CA PRO A 9 15.21 -26.59 -22.74
C PRO A 9 13.88 -27.05 -23.34
N PRO A 10 13.84 -28.26 -23.96
CA PRO A 10 12.67 -28.75 -24.65
C PRO A 10 11.50 -28.94 -23.67
N LEU A 11 10.34 -28.39 -24.05
CA LEU A 11 9.05 -28.71 -23.44
C LEU A 11 8.78 -30.20 -23.61
N ASN A 12 9.08 -30.98 -22.58
CA ASN A 12 8.79 -32.41 -22.57
C ASN A 12 7.26 -32.58 -22.41
N LYS A 13 6.61 -32.98 -23.50
CA LYS A 13 5.25 -33.52 -23.44
C LYS A 13 5.35 -34.96 -22.96
N GLY A 14 5.04 -35.19 -21.69
CA GLY A 14 4.66 -36.50 -21.18
C GLY A 14 5.43 -36.94 -19.93
N GLY A 15 4.65 -37.32 -18.91
CA GLY A 15 5.04 -38.28 -17.88
C GLY A 15 5.91 -37.73 -16.75
N GLU A 16 5.25 -37.47 -15.62
CA GLU A 16 5.59 -37.90 -14.26
C GLU A 16 7.06 -37.72 -13.76
N ASP A 17 7.15 -37.08 -12.59
CA ASP A 17 8.29 -37.02 -11.66
C ASP A 17 9.42 -36.02 -11.95
N GLU A 18 9.20 -34.77 -11.51
CA GLU A 18 10.02 -34.04 -10.52
C GLU A 18 9.71 -32.53 -10.63
N VAL A 19 8.94 -31.99 -9.68
CA VAL A 19 8.78 -30.54 -9.53
C VAL A 19 9.83 -30.07 -8.53
N LEU A 20 10.98 -29.64 -9.04
CA LEU A 20 11.98 -28.92 -8.27
C LEU A 20 11.41 -27.53 -7.91
N VAL A 21 10.94 -27.37 -6.69
CA VAL A 21 10.59 -26.06 -6.13
C VAL A 21 11.89 -25.37 -5.71
N GLU A 22 12.57 -24.74 -6.66
CA GLU A 22 13.62 -23.79 -6.32
C GLU A 22 13.04 -22.40 -6.16
N ASN A 23 13.06 -21.88 -4.92
CA ASN A 23 12.99 -20.45 -4.65
C ASN A 23 14.29 -19.78 -5.12
N SER A 24 14.48 -19.71 -6.43
CA SER A 24 15.65 -19.10 -7.03
C SER A 24 15.40 -17.59 -7.25
N LEU A 25 16.08 -16.76 -6.46
CA LEU A 25 16.23 -15.33 -6.73
C LEU A 25 16.92 -15.18 -8.09
N ASN A 26 16.21 -14.63 -9.08
CA ASN A 26 16.87 -14.33 -10.35
C ASN A 26 17.88 -13.17 -10.16
N LYS A 27 18.79 -12.99 -11.13
CA LYS A 27 19.85 -11.95 -11.09
C LYS A 27 19.31 -10.51 -10.98
N GLU A 28 18.00 -10.31 -11.07
CA GLU A 28 17.29 -9.03 -10.96
C GLU A 28 16.51 -8.88 -9.64
N GLY A 29 16.59 -9.83 -8.71
CA GLY A 29 15.90 -9.78 -7.42
C GLY A 29 14.38 -10.00 -7.51
N LYS A 30 13.87 -10.66 -8.55
CA LYS A 30 12.46 -11.00 -8.71
C LYS A 30 12.20 -12.47 -8.33
N PHE A 31 11.07 -12.69 -7.66
CA PHE A 31 10.53 -14.01 -7.37
C PHE A 31 9.88 -14.60 -8.64
N THR A 32 10.16 -15.86 -8.93
CA THR A 32 9.57 -16.60 -10.06
C THR A 32 8.88 -17.84 -9.52
N VAL A 33 7.61 -18.06 -9.90
CA VAL A 33 6.84 -19.25 -9.56
C VAL A 33 6.41 -19.95 -10.84
N PHE A 34 6.64 -21.26 -10.92
CA PHE A 34 6.19 -22.08 -12.04
C PHE A 34 4.78 -22.61 -11.74
N THR A 35 3.85 -22.43 -12.69
CA THR A 35 2.46 -22.89 -12.55
C THR A 35 2.00 -23.66 -13.77
N ALA A 36 1.10 -24.63 -13.54
CA ALA A 36 0.41 -25.35 -14.60
C ALA A 36 -1.10 -25.24 -14.36
N ALA A 37 -1.68 -24.12 -14.83
CA ALA A 37 -3.09 -23.77 -14.60
C ALA A 37 -4.09 -24.83 -15.10
N ALA A 38 -3.75 -25.57 -16.17
CA ALA A 38 -4.60 -26.62 -16.72
C ALA A 38 -4.76 -27.85 -15.79
N ILE A 39 -3.84 -28.05 -14.85
CA ILE A 39 -3.84 -29.18 -13.91
C ILE A 39 -3.86 -28.71 -12.44
N ASN A 40 -4.16 -27.42 -12.19
CA ASN A 40 -4.21 -26.80 -10.86
C ASN A 40 -2.93 -26.99 -10.02
N GLN A 41 -1.75 -27.07 -10.66
CA GLN A 41 -0.47 -27.13 -9.94
C GLN A 41 0.19 -25.74 -9.90
N GLY A 42 0.87 -25.43 -8.79
CA GLY A 42 1.57 -24.17 -8.61
C GLY A 42 0.69 -23.02 -8.08
N ILE A 43 -0.60 -23.27 -7.82
CA ILE A 43 -1.54 -22.22 -7.37
C ILE A 43 -1.26 -21.82 -5.93
N ASP A 44 -1.02 -22.79 -5.05
CA ASP A 44 -0.69 -22.54 -3.63
C ASP A 44 0.67 -21.83 -3.51
N GLU A 45 1.64 -22.22 -4.34
CA GLU A 45 2.95 -21.58 -4.40
C GLU A 45 2.85 -20.14 -4.93
N LEU A 46 1.96 -19.89 -5.89
CA LEU A 46 1.67 -18.56 -6.40
C LEU A 46 1.00 -17.68 -5.34
N GLU A 47 0.02 -18.22 -4.61
CA GLU A 47 -0.63 -17.53 -3.49
C GLU A 47 0.39 -17.12 -2.42
N ASN A 48 1.25 -18.06 -2.01
CA ASN A 48 2.31 -17.79 -1.05
C ASN A 48 3.32 -16.76 -1.55
N ALA A 49 3.68 -16.78 -2.83
CA ALA A 49 4.59 -15.79 -3.41
C ALA A 49 3.96 -14.39 -3.49
N ILE A 50 2.66 -14.30 -3.79
CA ILE A 50 1.91 -13.03 -3.76
C ILE A 50 1.86 -12.50 -2.33
N LEU A 51 1.52 -13.34 -1.35
CA LEU A 51 1.53 -12.96 0.07
C LEU A 51 2.91 -12.49 0.50
N ALA A 52 3.98 -13.22 0.17
CA ALA A 52 5.35 -12.84 0.49
C ALA A 52 5.75 -11.51 -0.15
N ALA A 53 5.35 -11.26 -1.40
CA ALA A 53 5.64 -10.01 -2.11
C ALA A 53 4.90 -8.81 -1.49
N VAL A 54 3.63 -8.99 -1.12
CA VAL A 54 2.80 -7.95 -0.51
C VAL A 54 3.20 -7.68 0.95
N ASN A 55 3.66 -8.70 1.67
CA ASN A 55 4.04 -8.61 3.08
C ASN A 55 5.45 -8.01 3.32
N THR A 56 6.12 -7.54 2.27
CA THR A 56 7.41 -6.81 2.36
C THR A 56 7.28 -5.44 3.04
N GLY A 57 6.06 -4.94 3.26
CA GLY A 57 5.79 -3.74 4.05
C GLY A 57 4.96 -4.04 5.28
N HIS A 58 5.58 -4.50 6.38
CA HIS A 58 5.04 -4.53 7.75
C HIS A 58 3.49 -4.67 7.88
N ILE A 59 2.89 -5.70 7.27
CA ILE A 59 1.46 -5.97 7.48
C ILE A 59 1.36 -6.95 8.64
N THR A 60 1.42 -6.45 9.87
CA THR A 60 1.12 -7.26 11.05
C THR A 60 -0.36 -7.59 11.05
N ALA A 61 -0.73 -8.86 11.24
CA ALA A 61 -2.13 -9.32 11.26
C ALA A 61 -3.01 -8.55 12.27
N ALA A 62 -2.40 -7.92 13.28
CA ALA A 62 -3.04 -7.06 14.26
C ALA A 62 -3.49 -5.68 13.71
N ASP A 63 -2.95 -5.21 12.58
CA ASP A 63 -3.32 -3.94 11.95
C ASP A 63 -4.55 -4.05 11.02
N LEU A 64 -5.07 -5.26 10.78
CA LEU A 64 -6.14 -5.47 9.78
C LEU A 64 -7.53 -4.99 10.21
N ASP A 65 -7.79 -4.83 11.51
CA ASP A 65 -9.13 -4.41 11.97
C ASP A 65 -9.40 -2.92 11.72
N LEU A 66 -8.35 -2.11 11.44
CA LEU A 66 -8.47 -0.68 11.19
C LEU A 66 -7.74 -0.27 9.90
N ALA A 67 -8.46 -0.32 8.78
CA ALA A 67 -7.99 0.22 7.51
C ALA A 67 -8.42 1.69 7.33
N ILE A 68 -7.45 2.60 7.21
CA ILE A 68 -7.71 3.99 6.81
C ILE A 68 -7.69 4.14 5.29
N ASN A 69 -8.63 4.90 4.74
CA ASN A 69 -8.62 5.20 3.31
C ASN A 69 -7.62 6.33 2.97
N GLN A 70 -7.32 6.50 1.68
CA GLN A 70 -6.34 7.49 1.21
C GLN A 70 -6.68 8.93 1.62
N ARG A 71 -7.97 9.29 1.69
CA ARG A 71 -8.42 10.62 2.13
C ARG A 71 -8.08 10.85 3.61
N GLN A 72 -8.40 9.88 4.46
CA GLN A 72 -8.09 9.92 5.89
C GLN A 72 -6.57 9.92 6.12
N ALA A 73 -5.81 9.12 5.36
CA ALA A 73 -4.34 9.11 5.44
C ALA A 73 -3.72 10.48 5.07
N ALA A 74 -4.25 11.14 4.04
CA ALA A 74 -3.80 12.49 3.65
C ALA A 74 -4.13 13.54 4.72
N ALA A 75 -5.31 13.45 5.34
CA ALA A 75 -5.70 14.31 6.45
C ALA A 75 -4.81 14.11 7.69
N LEU A 76 -4.56 12.85 8.09
CA LEU A 76 -3.64 12.52 9.20
C LEU A 76 -2.21 13.00 8.94
N THR A 77 -1.73 12.88 7.70
CA THR A 77 -0.40 13.38 7.32
C THR A 77 -0.30 14.90 7.52
N ARG A 78 -1.32 15.66 7.08
CA ARG A 78 -1.36 17.11 7.30
C ARG A 78 -1.43 17.47 8.79
N ALA A 79 -2.29 16.80 9.55
CA ALA A 79 -2.40 17.01 10.99
C ALA A 79 -1.05 16.77 11.70
N LYS A 80 -0.34 15.70 11.33
CA LYS A 80 1.00 15.41 11.84
C LYS A 80 1.99 16.53 11.53
N LEU A 81 2.03 17.00 10.27
CA LEU A 81 2.93 18.08 9.85
C LEU A 81 2.64 19.38 10.64
N SER A 82 1.38 19.76 10.79
CA SER A 82 0.99 20.93 11.59
C SER A 82 1.41 20.79 13.05
N LEU A 83 1.22 19.62 13.66
CA LEU A 83 1.67 19.37 15.04
C LEU A 83 3.20 19.41 15.18
N GLN A 84 3.94 18.95 14.17
CA GLN A 84 5.40 19.10 14.14
C GLN A 84 5.79 20.58 14.09
N GLN A 85 5.08 21.40 13.31
CA GLN A 85 5.32 22.85 13.27
C GLN A 85 5.04 23.51 14.64
N VAL A 86 3.99 23.10 15.35
CA VAL A 86 3.74 23.55 16.74
C VAL A 86 4.92 23.21 17.64
N GLN A 87 5.46 21.98 17.56
CA GLN A 87 6.62 21.59 18.36
C GLN A 87 7.85 22.46 18.05
N GLU A 88 8.12 22.72 16.77
CA GLU A 88 9.22 23.59 16.34
C GLU A 88 9.06 25.02 16.86
N THR A 89 7.85 25.59 16.78
CA THR A 89 7.58 26.96 17.22
C THR A 89 7.63 27.12 18.75
N ILE A 90 7.28 26.08 19.50
CA ILE A 90 7.49 26.01 20.96
C ILE A 90 8.99 26.01 21.29
N VAL A 91 9.77 25.16 20.64
CA VAL A 91 11.23 25.09 20.84
C VAL A 91 11.90 26.40 20.45
N GLY A 92 11.44 27.04 19.38
CA GLY A 92 11.87 28.36 18.93
C GLY A 92 11.44 29.52 19.83
N LYS A 93 10.66 29.26 20.90
CA LYS A 93 10.09 30.28 21.82
C LYS A 93 9.35 31.40 21.10
N LEU A 94 8.66 31.06 20.01
CA LEU A 94 7.83 32.01 19.29
C LEU A 94 6.58 32.37 20.10
N PRO A 95 5.97 33.55 19.86
CA PRO A 95 4.73 33.96 20.49
C PRO A 95 3.58 32.96 20.24
N LEU A 96 2.61 32.95 21.16
CA LEU A 96 1.43 32.08 21.11
C LEU A 96 0.62 32.19 19.82
N ASP A 97 0.66 33.36 19.17
CA ASP A 97 -0.03 33.59 17.90
C ASP A 97 0.41 32.59 16.82
N PHE A 98 1.71 32.24 16.78
CA PHE A 98 2.25 31.26 15.83
C PHE A 98 1.74 29.85 16.13
N TRP A 99 1.72 29.45 17.40
CA TRP A 99 1.24 28.12 17.79
C TRP A 99 -0.24 27.95 17.42
N SER A 100 -1.00 29.04 17.57
CA SER A 100 -2.44 29.06 17.32
C SER A 100 -2.81 28.83 15.85
N ILE A 101 -1.92 29.20 14.93
CA ILE A 101 -2.13 29.00 13.48
C ILE A 101 -1.96 27.52 13.16
N ASP A 102 -0.85 26.92 13.61
CA ASP A 102 -0.54 25.52 13.34
C ASP A 102 -1.49 24.56 14.06
N LEU A 103 -1.89 24.87 15.30
CA LEU A 103 -2.90 24.10 16.03
C LEU A 103 -4.26 24.10 15.32
N ARG A 104 -4.69 25.25 14.79
CA ARG A 104 -5.91 25.31 13.96
C ARG A 104 -5.80 24.45 12.72
N GLY A 105 -4.65 24.49 12.04
CA GLY A 105 -4.39 23.61 10.89
C GLY A 105 -4.51 22.13 11.23
N ALA A 106 -3.99 21.71 12.40
CA ALA A 106 -4.13 20.34 12.87
C ALA A 106 -5.59 19.97 13.17
N ILE A 107 -6.34 20.84 13.86
CA ILE A 107 -7.76 20.63 14.19
C ILE A 107 -8.60 20.50 12.91
N GLN A 108 -8.42 21.41 11.97
CA GLN A 108 -9.13 21.39 10.68
C GLN A 108 -8.85 20.09 9.91
N ALA A 109 -7.58 19.68 9.81
CA ALA A 109 -7.22 18.44 9.14
C ALA A 109 -7.84 17.21 9.81
N LEU A 110 -7.98 17.19 11.14
CA LEU A 110 -8.67 16.13 11.87
C LEU A 110 -10.20 16.21 11.68
N GLY A 111 -10.77 17.41 11.65
CA GLY A 111 -12.21 17.65 11.40
C GLY A 111 -12.67 17.16 10.03
N GLU A 112 -11.79 17.20 9.02
CA GLU A 112 -12.06 16.58 7.71
C GLU A 112 -12.30 15.06 7.83
N ILE A 113 -11.66 14.38 8.78
CA ILE A 113 -11.82 12.93 8.98
C ILE A 113 -13.21 12.61 9.52
N THR A 114 -13.64 13.36 10.54
CA THR A 114 -14.93 13.17 11.24
C THR A 114 -16.12 13.71 10.47
N GLY A 115 -15.90 14.65 9.56
CA GLY A 115 -16.98 15.30 8.80
C GLY A 115 -17.32 16.70 9.28
N GLU A 116 -16.73 17.16 10.38
CA GLU A 116 -17.00 18.47 11.00
C GLU A 116 -16.46 19.65 10.17
N GLU A 117 -15.37 19.42 9.44
CA GLU A 117 -14.79 20.38 8.49
C GLU A 117 -14.73 19.77 7.09
N VAL A 118 -15.88 19.68 6.40
CA VAL A 118 -15.94 19.13 5.03
C VAL A 118 -16.42 20.17 4.05
N THR A 119 -15.71 20.29 2.93
CA THR A 119 -16.12 21.13 1.79
C THR A 119 -17.11 20.38 0.89
N GLU A 120 -18.00 21.12 0.23
CA GLU A 120 -19.00 20.59 -0.70
C GLU A 120 -18.37 19.70 -1.79
N SER A 121 -17.19 20.09 -2.29
CA SER A 121 -16.41 19.32 -3.27
C SER A 121 -15.92 17.95 -2.77
N VAL A 122 -15.70 17.80 -1.47
CA VAL A 122 -15.30 16.52 -0.87
C VAL A 122 -16.52 15.61 -0.75
N LEU A 123 -17.69 16.16 -0.41
CA LEU A 123 -18.96 15.42 -0.40
C LEU A 123 -19.27 14.91 -1.81
N ASP A 124 -19.22 15.76 -2.84
CA ASP A 124 -19.45 15.36 -4.23
C ASP A 124 -18.52 14.21 -4.66
N ARG A 125 -17.24 14.28 -4.30
CA ARG A 125 -16.27 13.23 -4.63
C ARG A 125 -16.57 11.92 -3.90
N ILE A 126 -17.00 11.98 -2.65
CA ILE A 126 -17.42 10.80 -1.88
C ILE A 126 -18.65 10.18 -2.54
N PHE A 127 -19.71 10.98 -2.78
CA PHE A 127 -21.00 10.51 -3.30
C PHE A 127 -20.98 10.11 -4.77
N SER A 128 -20.05 10.63 -5.58
CA SER A 128 -19.83 10.19 -6.97
C SER A 128 -19.46 8.71 -7.10
N ARG A 129 -19.00 8.06 -6.02
CA ARG A 129 -18.63 6.64 -5.99
C ARG A 129 -19.74 5.74 -5.46
N PHE A 130 -20.89 6.30 -5.08
CA PHE A 130 -22.04 5.54 -4.63
C PHE A 130 -23.02 5.34 -5.78
N CYS A 131 -23.63 4.16 -5.83
CA CYS A 131 -24.73 3.89 -6.74
C CYS A 131 -25.92 4.80 -6.43
N ILE A 132 -26.69 5.15 -7.46
CA ILE A 132 -27.91 5.95 -7.33
C ILE A 132 -28.89 5.20 -6.41
N GLY A 133 -29.39 5.89 -5.37
CA GLY A 133 -30.37 5.34 -4.42
C GLY A 133 -29.84 4.95 -3.05
N LYS A 134 -28.66 5.43 -2.66
CA LYS A 134 -28.15 5.36 -1.28
C LYS A 134 -28.30 6.67 -0.53
#